data_AF-A0A4Q3J5I5-F1
#
_entry.id   AF-A0A4Q3J5I5-F1
#
_cell.length_a   1.000
_cell.length_b   1.000
_cell.length_c   1.000
_cell.angle_alpha   90.00
_cell.angle_beta   90.00
_cell.angle_gamma   90.00
#
_symmetry.space_group_name_H-M   'P 1'
#
loop_
_entity.id
_entity.type
_entity.pdbx_description
1 polymer ?
#
loop_
_entity_poly.entity_id
_entity_poly.type
_entity_poly.pdbx_seq_one_letter_code
_entity_poly.pdbx_strand_id
1 'polypeptide(L)'
;MSALVVGARPAWAEPATALDRLQPAPAGDAFVAVPAAVIADGVRPAGAVLVSWARDPLRLQSRRGDGSSTQRQVVSDQVIAHALVSLEVRRRLLLEADLPVALVQRGEGVTAPSGALA
;
A
#
# COMPACT_ATOMS: atom_id res chain seq x y z
N MET A 1 14.54 -47.58 16.16
CA MET A 1 13.91 -47.22 14.88
C MET A 1 13.34 -45.81 15.06
N SER A 2 13.97 -44.78 14.49
CA SER A 2 13.51 -43.40 14.61
C SER A 2 12.73 -43.00 13.36
N ALA A 3 11.48 -42.58 13.54
CA ALA A 3 10.61 -42.12 12.46
C ALA A 3 10.77 -40.59 12.32
N LEU A 4 11.19 -40.15 11.13
CA LEU A 4 11.25 -38.73 10.75
C LEU A 4 9.88 -38.32 10.20
N VAL A 5 9.19 -37.41 10.88
CA VAL A 5 7.94 -36.80 10.40
C VAL A 5 8.28 -35.52 9.64
N VAL A 6 8.03 -35.50 8.34
CA VAL A 6 8.08 -34.29 7.50
C VAL A 6 6.67 -33.72 7.42
N GLY A 7 6.42 -32.63 8.14
CA GLY A 7 5.18 -31.85 8.01
C GLY A 7 5.30 -30.87 6.84
N ALA A 8 4.41 -30.98 5.85
CA ALA A 8 4.24 -29.95 4.84
C ALA A 8 3.81 -28.64 5.53
N ARG A 9 4.63 -27.59 5.40
CA ARG A 9 4.23 -26.26 5.87
C ARG A 9 3.27 -25.70 4.82
N PRO A 10 2.07 -25.21 5.19
CA PRO A 10 1.27 -24.44 4.26
C PRO A 10 2.12 -23.25 3.81
N ALA A 11 2.35 -23.13 2.51
CA ALA A 11 2.89 -21.92 1.93
C ALA A 11 1.81 -20.85 2.10
N TRP A 12 1.99 -19.95 3.07
CA TRP A 12 1.21 -18.73 3.07
C TRP A 12 1.50 -18.01 1.77
N ALA A 13 0.45 -17.69 1.01
CA ALA A 13 0.56 -16.81 -0.13
C ALA A 13 1.28 -15.54 0.35
N GLU A 14 2.36 -15.15 -0.34
CA GLU A 14 2.94 -13.85 -0.07
C GLU A 14 1.82 -12.80 -0.15
N PRO A 15 1.77 -11.83 0.78
CA PRO A 15 0.80 -10.76 0.68
C PRO A 15 0.93 -10.16 -0.71
N ALA A 16 -0.16 -10.18 -1.47
CA ALA A 16 -0.21 -9.62 -2.80
C ALA A 16 0.47 -8.25 -2.77
N THR A 17 1.42 -8.00 -3.68
CA THR A 17 2.12 -6.71 -3.78
C THR A 17 1.09 -5.60 -3.67
N ALA A 18 1.14 -4.85 -2.56
CA ALA A 18 0.20 -3.77 -2.32
C ALA A 18 0.39 -2.73 -3.42
N LEU A 19 -0.70 -2.44 -4.15
CA LEU A 19 -0.70 -1.42 -5.20
C LEU A 19 -0.48 -0.04 -4.58
N ASP A 20 -1.14 0.21 -3.46
CA ASP A 20 -0.84 1.35 -2.62
C ASP A 20 0.38 1.05 -1.75
N ARG A 21 1.42 1.87 -1.89
CA ARG A 21 2.66 1.77 -1.10
C ARG A 21 2.91 3.04 -0.29
N LEU A 22 2.09 4.07 -0.49
CA LEU A 22 2.27 5.31 0.23
C LEU A 22 1.77 5.10 1.65
N GLN A 23 2.67 5.25 2.62
CA GLN A 23 2.31 5.32 4.03
C GLN A 23 2.63 6.71 4.54
N PRO A 24 1.66 7.64 4.51
CA PRO A 24 1.90 9.01 4.91
C PRO A 24 2.08 9.15 6.43
N ALA A 25 2.79 10.19 6.87
CA ALA A 25 2.78 10.51 8.29
C ALA A 25 1.43 11.06 8.73
N PRO A 26 1.16 11.00 10.04
CA PRO A 26 -0.02 11.61 10.63
C PRO A 26 -0.11 13.09 10.29
N ALA A 27 -1.32 13.60 10.14
CA ALA A 27 -1.53 15.00 9.84
C ALA A 27 -0.86 15.90 10.89
N GLY A 28 -0.16 16.94 10.46
CA GLY A 28 0.48 17.90 11.37
C GLY A 28 1.83 17.46 11.96
N ASP A 29 2.36 16.31 11.55
CA ASP A 29 3.77 15.94 11.76
C ASP A 29 4.68 16.86 10.91
N ALA A 30 5.75 17.36 11.53
CA ALA A 30 6.72 18.22 10.88
C ALA A 30 7.75 17.44 10.05
N PHE A 31 7.87 16.12 10.22
CA PHE A 31 8.88 15.26 9.58
C PHE A 31 10.31 15.84 9.67
N VAL A 32 10.74 16.59 8.64
CA VAL A 32 12.09 17.18 8.48
C VAL A 32 12.04 18.72 8.41
N ALA A 33 10.94 19.34 8.83
CA ALA A 33 10.73 20.79 8.75
C ALA A 33 11.31 21.59 9.93
N VAL A 34 11.53 22.88 9.65
CA VAL A 34 12.06 23.94 10.52
C VAL A 34 11.25 24.06 11.82
N PRO A 35 11.88 24.34 12.98
CA PRO A 35 11.16 24.54 14.23
C PRO A 35 10.04 25.58 14.10
N ALA A 36 8.80 25.14 14.29
CA ALA A 36 7.64 26.02 14.36
C ALA A 36 7.28 26.24 15.84
N ALA A 37 7.17 27.51 16.26
CA ALA A 37 6.76 27.86 17.62
C ALA A 37 5.24 27.65 17.79
N VAL A 38 4.83 26.40 18.04
CA VAL A 38 3.43 26.06 18.29
C VAL A 38 3.16 26.07 19.79
N ILE A 39 2.48 27.11 20.27
CA ILE A 39 1.96 27.17 21.64
C ILE A 39 0.53 26.62 21.62
N ALA A 40 0.40 25.29 21.63
CA ALA A 40 -0.89 24.62 21.81
C ALA A 40 -0.93 23.97 23.20
N ASP A 41 -1.96 24.30 23.97
CA ASP A 41 -2.24 23.70 25.28
C ASP A 41 -3.55 22.91 25.20
N GLY A 42 -3.60 21.73 25.80
CA GLY A 42 -4.81 20.89 25.80
C GLY A 42 -4.95 19.95 24.59
N VAL A 43 -5.51 20.40 23.46
CA VAL A 43 -5.85 19.53 22.32
C VAL A 43 -5.45 20.20 21.00
N ARG A 44 -4.79 19.46 20.12
CA ARG A 44 -4.36 19.96 18.81
C ARG A 44 -4.87 19.04 17.68
N PRO A 45 -5.94 19.43 16.98
CA PRO A 45 -6.40 18.73 15.79
C PRO A 45 -5.56 19.13 14.57
N ALA A 46 -5.33 18.18 13.67
CA ALA A 46 -4.79 18.44 12.34
C ALA A 46 -5.46 17.55 11.30
N GLY A 47 -5.48 18.03 10.05
CA GLY A 47 -6.00 17.28 8.92
C GLY A 47 -5.18 17.56 7.66
N ALA A 48 -5.06 16.57 6.79
CA ALA A 48 -4.36 16.69 5.52
C ALA A 48 -5.00 15.80 4.46
N VAL A 49 -4.86 16.19 3.19
CA VAL A 49 -5.19 15.34 2.05
C VAL A 49 -3.94 15.18 1.21
N LEU A 50 -3.55 13.93 0.95
CA LEU A 50 -2.41 13.61 0.10
C LEU A 50 -2.90 12.83 -1.11
N VAL A 51 -2.37 13.16 -2.28
CA VAL A 51 -2.73 12.47 -3.52
C VAL A 51 -1.47 11.85 -4.09
N SER A 52 -1.52 10.54 -4.34
CA SER A 52 -0.47 9.79 -5.01
C SER A 52 -0.91 9.45 -6.44
N TRP A 53 0.03 9.54 -7.37
CA TRP A 53 -0.15 9.10 -8.74
C TRP A 53 0.95 8.12 -9.12
N ALA A 54 0.58 6.98 -9.69
CA ALA A 54 1.49 5.96 -10.15
C ALA A 54 1.14 5.54 -11.58
N ARG A 55 2.20 5.42 -12.41
CA ARG A 55 2.13 4.88 -13.77
C ARG A 55 2.74 3.48 -13.81
N ASP A 56 2.02 2.55 -14.41
CA ASP A 56 2.31 1.12 -14.47
C ASP A 56 2.65 0.48 -13.10
N PRO A 57 1.85 0.71 -12.03
CA PRO A 57 2.18 0.19 -10.70
C PRO A 57 2.18 -1.34 -10.65
N LEU A 58 1.43 -2.02 -11.53
CA LEU A 58 1.45 -3.48 -11.63
C LEU A 58 1.54 -3.94 -13.08
N ARG A 59 2.64 -4.63 -13.38
CA ARG A 59 2.93 -5.18 -14.71
C ARG A 59 3.39 -6.64 -14.60
N LEU A 60 2.79 -7.50 -15.41
CA LEU A 60 3.18 -8.89 -15.52
C LEU A 60 4.14 -9.06 -16.69
N GLN A 61 5.21 -9.81 -16.45
CA GLN A 61 6.14 -10.24 -17.48
C GLN A 61 6.12 -11.76 -17.51
N SER A 62 5.74 -12.31 -18.66
CA SER A 62 5.82 -13.74 -18.92
C SER A 62 6.94 -14.00 -19.91
N ARG A 63 7.86 -14.90 -19.56
CA ARG A 63 8.92 -15.38 -20.46
C ARG A 63 8.56 -16.79 -20.87
N ARG A 64 8.45 -17.02 -22.18
CA ARG A 64 8.21 -18.34 -22.76
C ARG A 64 9.55 -19.02 -23.05
N GLY A 65 9.54 -20.36 -23.10
CA GLY A 65 10.73 -21.18 -23.33
C GLY A 65 11.41 -20.97 -24.69
N ASP A 66 10.76 -20.29 -25.63
CA ASP A 66 11.30 -19.88 -26.95
C ASP A 66 12.09 -18.56 -26.89
N GLY A 67 12.29 -17.98 -25.69
CA GLY A 67 12.98 -16.72 -25.50
C GLY A 67 12.11 -15.48 -25.72
N SER A 68 10.86 -15.64 -26.17
CA SER A 68 9.92 -14.53 -26.29
C SER A 68 9.42 -14.07 -24.91
N SER A 69 9.22 -12.76 -24.77
CA SER A 69 8.60 -12.17 -23.58
C SER A 69 7.31 -11.45 -23.95
N THR A 70 6.29 -11.59 -23.10
CA THR A 70 5.04 -10.82 -23.19
C THR A 70 4.92 -9.98 -21.93
N GLN A 71 4.58 -8.70 -22.13
CA GLN A 71 4.40 -7.74 -21.06
C GLN A 71 2.94 -7.30 -21.07
N ARG A 72 2.28 -7.36 -19.90
CA ARG A 72 0.89 -6.93 -19.72
C ARG A 72 0.80 -5.95 -18.54
N GLN A 73 0.22 -4.78 -18.79
CA GLN A 73 -0.06 -3.79 -17.74
C GLN A 73 -1.38 -4.13 -17.06
N VAL A 74 -1.31 -4.80 -15.91
CA VAL A 74 -2.51 -5.16 -15.14
C VAL A 74 -3.13 -3.92 -14.50
N VAL A 75 -2.29 -3.00 -14.04
CA VAL A 75 -2.69 -1.65 -13.67
C VAL A 75 -1.75 -0.68 -14.36
N SER A 76 -2.30 0.17 -15.22
CA SER A 76 -1.58 1.16 -16.03
C SER A 76 -1.53 2.53 -15.36
N ASP A 77 -2.62 2.98 -14.75
CA ASP A 77 -2.70 4.27 -14.06
C ASP A 77 -3.46 4.11 -12.76
N GLN A 78 -2.90 4.67 -11.69
CA GLN A 78 -3.53 4.69 -10.39
C GLN A 78 -3.41 6.07 -9.75
N VAL A 79 -4.52 6.55 -9.19
CA VAL A 79 -4.58 7.74 -8.34
C VAL A 79 -5.26 7.36 -7.05
N ILE A 80 -4.59 7.59 -5.92
CA ILE A 80 -5.10 7.34 -4.58
C ILE A 80 -5.05 8.64 -3.80
N ALA A 81 -6.12 8.94 -3.07
CA ALA A 81 -6.15 10.03 -2.11
C ALA A 81 -6.18 9.48 -0.69
N HIS A 82 -5.30 9.96 0.18
CA HIS A 82 -5.30 9.69 1.61
C HIS A 82 -5.91 10.89 2.32
N ALA A 83 -7.01 10.66 3.03
CA ALA A 83 -7.59 11.62 3.94
C ALA A 83 -7.07 11.33 5.35
N LEU A 84 -6.26 12.25 5.87
CA LEU A 84 -5.57 12.13 7.15
C LEU A 84 -6.21 13.04 8.18
N VAL A 85 -6.44 12.50 9.36
CA VAL A 85 -6.85 13.26 10.54
C VAL A 85 -6.03 12.83 11.73
N SER A 86 -5.64 13.79 12.56
CA SER A 86 -4.95 13.53 13.81
C SER A 86 -5.45 14.42 14.93
N LEU A 87 -5.35 13.92 16.15
CA LEU A 87 -5.72 14.62 17.37
C LEU A 87 -4.68 14.32 18.44
N GLU A 88 -3.90 15.34 18.77
CA GLU A 88 -2.95 15.28 19.88
C GLU A 88 -3.62 15.76 21.16
N VAL A 89 -3.64 14.92 22.19
CA VAL A 89 -4.24 15.20 23.50
C VAL A 89 -3.13 15.39 24.53
N ARG A 90 -3.02 16.62 25.04
CA ARG A 90 -2.11 17.09 26.10
C ARG A 90 -0.65 16.68 25.87
N ARG A 91 -0.22 16.57 24.61
CA ARG A 91 1.12 16.14 24.19
C ARG A 91 1.54 14.77 24.72
N ARG A 92 0.57 13.92 25.07
CA ARG A 92 0.82 12.58 25.62
C ARG A 92 0.24 11.46 24.77
N LEU A 93 -0.86 11.73 24.08
CA LEU A 93 -1.54 10.78 23.22
C LEU A 93 -1.75 11.41 21.86
N LEU A 94 -1.46 10.64 20.81
CA LEU A 94 -1.79 10.98 19.43
C LEU A 94 -2.80 9.94 18.96
N LEU A 95 -3.96 10.41 18.52
CA LEU A 95 -4.93 9.61 17.78
C LEU A 95 -4.83 10.01 16.32
N GLU A 96 -4.80 9.04 15.43
CA GLU A 96 -4.71 9.26 14.00
C GLU A 96 -5.62 8.30 13.23
N ALA A 97 -6.06 8.75 12.07
CA ALA A 97 -6.72 7.89 11.10
C ALA A 97 -6.26 8.28 9.69
N ASP A 98 -6.00 7.27 8.88
CA ASP A 98 -5.75 7.38 7.44
C ASP A 98 -6.84 6.61 6.70
N LEU A 99 -7.50 7.30 5.77
CA LEU A 99 -8.47 6.73 4.86
C LEU A 99 -7.97 6.84 3.41
N PRO A 100 -7.45 5.75 2.83
CA PRO A 100 -7.09 5.70 1.42
C PRO A 100 -8.33 5.46 0.54
N VAL A 101 -8.48 6.26 -0.50
CA VAL A 101 -9.55 6.17 -1.50
C VAL A 101 -8.95 6.11 -2.89
N ALA A 102 -9.20 5.01 -3.61
CA ALA A 102 -8.81 4.89 -5.02
C ALA A 102 -9.74 5.75 -5.89
N LEU A 103 -9.20 6.82 -6.46
CA LEU A 103 -9.95 7.73 -7.33
C LEU A 103 -9.96 7.25 -8.78
N VAL A 104 -8.82 6.73 -9.24
CA VAL A 104 -8.64 6.21 -10.59
C VAL A 104 -7.83 4.92 -10.50
N GLN A 105 -8.31 3.87 -11.16
CA GLN A 105 -7.54 2.65 -11.40
C GLN A 105 -7.88 2.13 -12.80
N ARG A 106 -6.88 2.12 -13.69
CA ARG A 106 -7.00 1.67 -15.07
C ARG A 106 -6.02 0.53 -15.33
N GLY A 107 -6.32 -0.37 -16.25
CA GLY A 107 -5.43 -1.45 -16.67
C GLY A 107 -6.14 -2.52 -17.48
N GLU A 108 -5.40 -3.55 -17.89
CA GLU A 108 -5.94 -4.68 -18.63
C GLU A 108 -6.53 -5.73 -17.66
N GLY A 109 -7.74 -6.20 -17.98
CA GLY A 109 -8.35 -7.32 -17.26
C GLY A 109 -7.50 -8.59 -17.39
N VAL A 110 -7.17 -9.22 -16.26
CA VAL A 110 -6.52 -10.53 -16.22
C VAL A 110 -7.59 -11.58 -15.98
N THR A 111 -7.89 -12.37 -17.00
CA THR A 111 -8.55 -13.66 -16.81
C THR A 111 -7.50 -14.63 -16.29
N ALA A 112 -7.62 -15.08 -15.05
CA ALA A 112 -6.77 -16.13 -14.52
C ALA A 112 -6.93 -17.37 -15.41
N PRO A 113 -5.84 -18.02 -15.86
CA PRO A 113 -5.95 -19.28 -16.59
C PRO A 113 -6.61 -20.30 -15.66
N SER A 114 -7.83 -20.73 -16.01
CA SER A 114 -8.56 -21.80 -15.35
C SER A 114 -7.85 -23.13 -15.64
N GLY A 115 -6.84 -23.45 -14.83
CA GLY A 115 -6.06 -24.67 -14.99
C GLY A 115 -4.86 -24.75 -14.06
N ALA A 116 -5.09 -24.82 -12.74
CA ALA A 116 -4.08 -25.23 -11.76
C ALA A 116 -4.69 -25.68 -10.41
N LEU A 117 -5.86 -26.31 -10.43
CA LEU A 117 -6.39 -27.07 -9.30
C LEU A 117 -6.76 -28.47 -9.80
N ALA A 118 -5.77 -29.35 -9.82
CA ALA A 118 -5.92 -30.79 -9.87
C ALA A 118 -4.76 -31.40 -9.06
#